data_AF-A0A7J6U0G2-F1
#
_entry.id   AF-A0A7J6U0G2-F1
#
_cell.length_a   1.000
_cell.length_b   1.000
_cell.length_c   1.000
_cell.angle_alpha   90.00
_cell.angle_beta   90.00
_cell.angle_gamma   90.00
#
_symmetry.space_group_name_H-M   'P 1'
#
loop_
_entity.id
_entity.type
_entity.pdbx_description
1 polymer ?
#
loop_
_entity_poly.entity_id
_entity_poly.type
_entity_poly.pdbx_seq_one_letter_code
_entity_poly.pdbx_strand_id
1 'polypeptide(L)'
;VIEHFDNEKGLIVSLSDFVTGRVPKEQCTDQGNQRKLPKRYTEEKAEVRVRVLNVDPVRRQVTLTAKKSLVGRPDSDEEPPRALTRNADAAVGDILVGYVSKILDHGGCTVKFFGEAFGLLPIVSEGCAHEGALVRVRVVSKNDSLNGTRLRLQQVSGMEDTLMGEITKVGDVLDVEAVEGPAKCSGGRQGVKIRCVGGVDVMVPVMQLADDPDMAVAVMER
;
A
#
# COMPACT_ATOMS: atom_id res chain seq x y z
N VAL A 1 -15.12 5.35 24.77
CA VAL A 1 -14.70 4.58 25.98
C VAL A 1 -14.70 3.09 25.66
N ILE A 2 -13.72 2.30 26.11
CA ILE A 2 -13.74 0.85 25.91
C ILE A 2 -14.83 0.22 26.78
N GLU A 3 -15.79 -0.48 26.16
CA GLU A 3 -16.83 -1.24 26.86
C GLU A 3 -16.46 -2.71 27.01
N HIS A 4 -15.88 -3.30 25.96
CA HIS A 4 -15.53 -4.72 25.95
C HIS A 4 -14.19 -4.95 25.25
N PHE A 5 -13.38 -5.82 25.83
CA PHE A 5 -12.07 -6.22 25.34
C PHE A 5 -12.04 -7.72 25.07
N ASP A 6 -11.70 -8.09 23.83
CA ASP A 6 -11.45 -9.47 23.42
C ASP A 6 -10.11 -9.53 22.68
N ASN A 7 -9.18 -10.35 23.17
CA ASN A 7 -7.84 -10.44 22.58
C ASN A 7 -7.82 -11.06 21.17
N GLU A 8 -8.87 -11.80 20.80
CA GLU A 8 -9.01 -12.42 19.48
C GLU A 8 -9.85 -11.56 18.54
N LYS A 9 -10.98 -11.01 19.03
CA LYS A 9 -11.92 -10.27 18.19
C LYS A 9 -11.62 -8.77 18.11
N GLY A 10 -10.93 -8.20 19.10
CA GLY A 10 -10.62 -6.77 19.18
C GLY A 10 -11.40 -6.04 20.27
N LEU A 11 -11.77 -4.79 20.01
CA LEU A 11 -12.37 -3.90 20.99
C LEU A 11 -13.79 -3.50 20.59
N ILE A 12 -14.64 -3.31 21.58
CA ILE A 12 -15.91 -2.59 21.43
C ILE A 12 -15.77 -1.27 22.19
N VAL A 13 -16.00 -0.17 21.47
CA VAL A 13 -15.85 1.19 21.96
C VAL A 13 -17.20 1.88 21.88
N SER A 14 -17.69 2.40 23.00
CA SER A 14 -18.83 3.31 23.00
C SER A 14 -18.39 4.70 22.57
N LEU A 15 -19.03 5.21 21.53
CA LEU A 15 -18.86 6.56 21.01
C LEU A 15 -19.85 7.54 21.65
N SER A 16 -21.05 7.04 21.96
CA SER A 16 -22.13 7.74 22.67
C SER A 16 -23.06 6.70 23.30
N ASP A 17 -24.03 7.15 24.11
CA ASP A 17 -25.00 6.28 24.82
C ASP A 17 -25.74 5.28 23.91
N PHE A 18 -25.86 5.59 22.62
CA PHE A 18 -26.61 4.78 21.64
C PHE A 18 -25.77 4.21 20.50
N VAL A 19 -24.49 4.62 20.39
CA VAL A 19 -23.64 4.23 19.27
C VAL A 19 -22.39 3.54 19.78
N THR A 20 -22.29 2.26 19.45
CA THR A 20 -21.10 1.45 19.68
C THR A 20 -20.37 1.20 18.36
N GLY A 21 -19.05 1.19 18.43
CA GLY A 21 -18.18 0.87 17.31
C GLY A 21 -17.27 -0.30 17.63
N ARG A 22 -16.91 -1.05 16.59
CA ARG A 22 -16.00 -2.18 16.70
C ARG A 22 -14.64 -1.82 16.14
N VAL A 23 -13.57 -2.14 16.87
CA VAL A 23 -12.20 -2.09 16.39
C VAL A 23 -11.74 -3.54 16.23
N PRO A 24 -11.64 -4.07 14.99
CA PRO A 24 -11.07 -5.39 14.76
C PRO A 24 -9.64 -5.48 15.30
N LYS A 25 -9.20 -6.67 15.70
CA LYS A 25 -7.85 -6.91 16.22
C LYS A 25 -6.74 -6.31 15.33
N GLU A 26 -6.86 -6.49 14.03
CA GLU A 26 -5.91 -5.96 13.02
C GLU A 26 -5.82 -4.43 13.03
N GLN A 27 -6.86 -3.74 13.50
CA GLN A 27 -6.98 -2.30 13.55
C GLN A 27 -6.67 -1.72 14.94
N CYS A 28 -6.30 -2.56 15.91
CA CYS A 28 -5.92 -2.10 17.23
C CYS A 28 -4.49 -1.55 17.30
N THR A 29 -3.57 -2.11 16.52
CA THR A 29 -2.14 -1.74 16.53
C THR A 29 -1.57 -1.70 15.12
N ASP A 30 -0.51 -0.92 14.92
CA ASP A 30 0.12 -0.78 13.60
C ASP A 30 0.76 -2.09 13.13
N GLN A 31 1.27 -2.89 14.07
CA GLN A 31 1.76 -4.24 13.84
C GLN A 31 0.60 -5.25 13.87
N GLY A 32 -0.03 -5.47 12.71
CA GLY A 32 -1.18 -6.39 12.57
C GLY A 32 -0.99 -7.82 13.12
N ASN A 33 0.24 -8.33 13.20
CA ASN A 33 0.54 -9.69 13.66
C ASN A 33 0.79 -9.83 15.18
N GLN A 34 0.26 -8.92 16.02
CA GLN A 34 0.44 -9.04 17.46
C GLN A 34 -0.45 -10.15 18.05
N ARG A 35 0.19 -11.15 18.67
CA ARG A 35 -0.50 -12.26 19.36
C ARG A 35 -1.38 -11.77 20.52
N LYS A 36 -0.92 -10.73 21.22
CA LYS A 36 -1.63 -10.11 22.34
C LYS A 36 -1.78 -8.62 22.10
N LEU A 37 -2.98 -8.10 22.37
CA LEU A 37 -3.24 -6.68 22.36
C LEU A 37 -2.54 -5.99 23.55
N PRO A 38 -2.13 -4.72 23.41
CA PRO A 38 -1.54 -3.94 24.48
C PRO A 38 -2.41 -3.91 25.75
N LYS A 39 -1.77 -4.08 26.92
CA LYS A 39 -2.44 -4.08 28.23
C LYS A 39 -3.30 -2.83 28.51
N ARG A 40 -2.94 -1.69 27.91
CA ARG A 40 -3.72 -0.43 28.00
C ARG A 40 -5.17 -0.57 27.53
N TYR A 41 -5.47 -1.57 26.68
CA TYR A 41 -6.83 -1.82 26.22
C TYR A 41 -7.61 -2.80 27.11
N THR A 42 -6.92 -3.47 28.03
CA THR A 42 -7.52 -4.43 28.96
C THR A 42 -8.23 -3.74 30.12
N GLU A 43 -7.90 -2.47 30.38
CA GLU A 43 -8.61 -1.66 31.36
C GLU A 43 -9.99 -1.28 30.84
N GLU A 44 -11.04 -1.85 31.46
CA GLU A 44 -12.41 -1.47 31.16
C GLU A 44 -12.62 0.01 31.46
N LYS A 45 -13.41 0.67 30.60
CA LYS A 45 -13.68 2.11 30.65
C LYS A 45 -12.49 3.03 30.39
N ALA A 46 -11.37 2.52 29.89
CA ALA A 46 -10.29 3.36 29.40
C ALA A 46 -10.74 4.23 28.21
N GLU A 47 -10.22 5.45 28.14
CA GLU A 47 -10.39 6.33 26.98
C GLU A 47 -9.38 5.96 25.89
N VAL A 48 -9.87 5.84 24.65
CA VAL A 48 -9.05 5.49 23.48
C VAL A 48 -9.41 6.40 22.33
N ARG A 49 -8.40 6.97 21.68
CA ARG A 49 -8.58 7.69 20.41
C ARG A 49 -8.75 6.69 19.28
N VAL A 50 -9.80 6.89 18.52
CA VAL A 50 -10.18 6.04 17.39
C VAL A 50 -10.59 6.91 16.22
N ARG A 51 -10.44 6.40 15.00
CA ARG A 51 -10.91 7.04 13.77
C ARG A 51 -11.91 6.11 13.09
N VAL A 52 -12.98 6.69 12.53
CA VAL A 52 -13.99 5.91 11.81
C VAL A 52 -13.39 5.38 10.52
N LEU A 53 -13.36 4.05 10.38
CA LEU A 53 -12.84 3.37 9.20
C LEU A 53 -13.94 3.14 8.17
N ASN A 54 -15.10 2.64 8.60
CA ASN A 54 -16.27 2.43 7.75
C ASN A 54 -17.56 2.52 8.56
N VAL A 55 -18.67 2.89 7.91
CA VAL A 55 -20.01 2.94 8.50
C VAL A 55 -20.94 2.08 7.65
N ASP A 56 -21.49 1.02 8.25
CA ASP A 56 -22.52 0.20 7.64
C ASP A 56 -23.89 0.56 8.27
N PRO A 57 -24.72 1.37 7.58
CA PRO A 57 -26.00 1.81 8.11
C PRO A 57 -27.04 0.67 8.15
N VAL A 58 -26.89 -0.34 7.27
CA VAL A 58 -27.83 -1.47 7.19
C VAL A 58 -27.66 -2.36 8.42
N ARG A 59 -26.41 -2.66 8.77
CA ARG A 59 -26.08 -3.47 9.95
C ARG A 59 -25.99 -2.64 11.23
N ARG A 60 -26.12 -1.31 11.13
CA ARG A 60 -25.89 -0.34 12.22
C ARG A 60 -24.56 -0.56 12.91
N GLN A 61 -23.53 -0.83 12.12
CA GLN A 61 -22.19 -1.14 12.62
C GLN A 61 -21.21 -0.07 12.17
N VAL A 62 -20.51 0.52 13.14
CA VAL A 62 -19.38 1.41 12.88
C VAL A 62 -18.09 0.62 13.07
N THR A 63 -17.30 0.54 12.02
CA THR A 63 -15.94 -0.03 12.09
C THR A 63 -14.95 1.09 12.35
N LEU A 64 -14.11 0.91 13.36
CA LEU A 64 -13.16 1.88 13.86
C LEU A 64 -11.73 1.36 13.71
N THR A 65 -10.78 2.29 13.67
CA THR A 65 -9.34 1.98 13.77
C THR A 65 -8.71 2.73 14.94
N ALA A 66 -7.85 2.03 15.68
CA ALA A 66 -7.04 2.57 16.78
C ALA A 66 -5.53 2.57 16.43
N LYS A 67 -5.20 2.32 15.16
CA LYS A 67 -3.84 2.39 14.62
C LYS A 67 -3.28 3.81 14.79
N LYS A 68 -2.12 3.94 15.44
CA LYS A 68 -1.56 5.24 15.79
C LYS A 68 -1.23 6.06 14.55
N SER A 69 -0.75 5.40 13.50
CA SER A 69 -0.42 6.08 12.24
C SER A 69 -1.64 6.59 11.45
N LEU A 70 -2.84 6.05 11.69
CA LEU A 70 -4.07 6.49 11.01
C LEU A 70 -4.89 7.49 11.83
N VAL A 71 -4.83 7.37 13.16
CA VAL A 71 -5.51 8.26 14.10
C VAL A 71 -4.71 9.56 14.32
N GLY A 72 -3.39 9.51 14.11
CA GLY A 72 -2.46 10.56 14.53
C GLY A 72 -1.97 10.30 15.96
N ARG A 73 -0.74 10.73 16.29
CA ARG A 73 -0.27 10.62 17.68
C ARG A 73 -0.86 11.77 18.51
N PRO A 74 -1.19 11.51 19.78
CA PRO A 74 -1.77 12.52 20.64
C PRO A 74 -0.82 13.68 20.98
N ASP A 75 0.49 13.45 20.89
CA ASP A 75 1.53 14.37 21.36
C ASP A 75 2.28 15.07 20.20
N SER A 76 1.79 14.91 18.97
CA SER A 76 2.37 15.54 17.78
C SER A 76 1.31 16.34 17.04
N ASP A 77 1.64 17.54 16.59
CA ASP A 77 0.83 18.35 15.68
C ASP A 77 0.77 17.77 14.24
N GLU A 78 1.17 16.52 14.06
CA GLU A 78 1.13 15.82 12.78
C GLU A 78 -0.34 15.50 12.43
N GLU A 79 -0.85 16.15 11.39
CA GLU A 79 -2.18 15.87 10.88
C GLU A 79 -2.28 14.41 10.42
N PRO A 80 -3.39 13.73 10.74
CA PRO A 80 -3.54 12.34 10.34
C PRO A 80 -3.64 12.24 8.80
N PRO A 81 -3.18 11.13 8.21
CA PRO A 81 -3.12 11.00 6.76
C PRO A 81 -4.50 11.16 6.12
N ARG A 82 -4.50 11.65 4.87
CA ARG A 82 -5.71 11.85 4.05
C ARG A 82 -6.52 10.56 3.99
N ALA A 83 -7.81 10.66 4.30
CA ALA A 83 -8.73 9.53 4.25
C ALA A 83 -9.35 9.43 2.85
N LEU A 84 -8.86 8.48 2.04
CA LEU A 84 -9.52 8.11 0.80
C LEU A 84 -10.73 7.22 1.11
N THR A 85 -11.94 7.69 0.79
CA THR A 85 -13.21 6.97 1.08
C THR A 85 -13.75 6.23 -0.14
N ARG A 86 -13.53 6.78 -1.35
CA ARG A 86 -13.94 6.17 -2.62
C ARG A 86 -12.80 6.21 -3.62
N ASN A 87 -12.69 5.16 -4.45
CA ASN A 87 -11.64 5.08 -5.47
C ASN A 87 -11.74 6.19 -6.52
N ALA A 88 -12.94 6.71 -6.78
CA ALA A 88 -13.15 7.81 -7.72
C ALA A 88 -12.48 9.12 -7.27
N ASP A 89 -12.27 9.33 -5.97
CA ASP A 89 -11.68 10.54 -5.40
C ASP A 89 -10.14 10.50 -5.39
N ALA A 90 -9.54 9.39 -5.83
CA ALA A 90 -8.10 9.25 -5.95
C ALA A 90 -7.60 9.85 -7.28
N ALA A 91 -6.51 10.60 -7.20
CA ALA A 91 -5.74 11.06 -8.35
C ALA A 91 -4.49 10.18 -8.55
N VAL A 92 -4.03 10.07 -9.80
CA VAL A 92 -2.73 9.44 -10.09
C VAL A 92 -1.64 10.31 -9.47
N GLY A 93 -0.65 9.67 -8.85
CA GLY A 93 0.40 10.33 -8.05
C GLY A 93 0.06 10.53 -6.57
N ASP A 94 -1.21 10.36 -6.15
CA ASP A 94 -1.60 10.50 -4.74
C ASP A 94 -0.81 9.52 -3.85
N ILE A 95 -0.22 10.03 -2.78
CA ILE A 95 0.39 9.21 -1.73
C ILE A 95 -0.61 9.07 -0.59
N LEU A 96 -0.97 7.82 -0.30
CA LEU A 96 -1.99 7.46 0.68
C LEU A 96 -1.44 6.42 1.64
N VAL A 97 -2.06 6.33 2.82
CA VAL A 97 -1.77 5.28 3.80
C VAL A 97 -2.98 4.35 3.85
N GLY A 98 -2.75 3.08 3.53
CA GLY A 98 -3.76 2.04 3.62
C GLY A 98 -3.30 0.90 4.52
N TYR A 99 -4.14 -0.13 4.64
CA TYR A 99 -3.78 -1.37 5.31
C TYR A 99 -4.02 -2.57 4.39
N VAL A 100 -3.19 -3.60 4.53
CA VAL A 100 -3.36 -4.86 3.79
C VAL A 100 -4.60 -5.58 4.33
N SER A 101 -5.63 -5.73 3.50
CA SER A 101 -6.84 -6.47 3.87
C SER A 101 -6.75 -7.94 3.50
N LYS A 102 -5.98 -8.29 2.48
CA LYS A 102 -5.83 -9.66 2.01
C LYS A 102 -4.52 -9.82 1.24
N ILE A 103 -3.78 -10.88 1.54
CA ILE A 103 -2.62 -11.30 0.75
C ILE A 103 -3.10 -12.25 -0.35
N LEU A 104 -2.62 -12.05 -1.57
CA LEU A 104 -2.96 -12.86 -2.73
C LEU A 104 -1.87 -13.88 -3.00
N ASP A 105 -2.25 -15.10 -3.39
CA ASP A 105 -1.31 -16.23 -3.55
C ASP A 105 -0.24 -15.99 -4.63
N HIS A 106 -0.48 -15.07 -5.54
CA HIS A 106 0.39 -14.72 -6.67
C HIS A 106 1.39 -13.59 -6.37
N GLY A 107 1.62 -13.26 -5.09
CA GLY A 107 2.67 -12.32 -4.67
C GLY A 107 2.25 -10.84 -4.57
N GLY A 108 0.95 -10.56 -4.73
CA GLY A 108 0.35 -9.24 -4.52
C GLY A 108 -0.51 -9.19 -3.26
N CYS A 109 -1.05 -8.01 -2.95
CA CYS A 109 -2.04 -7.84 -1.88
C CYS A 109 -3.11 -6.80 -2.23
N THR A 110 -4.27 -6.93 -1.57
CA THR A 110 -5.33 -5.93 -1.64
C THR A 110 -5.17 -4.96 -0.48
N VAL A 111 -4.95 -3.69 -0.79
CA VAL A 111 -4.85 -2.61 0.19
C VAL A 111 -6.21 -1.93 0.28
N LYS A 112 -6.75 -1.83 1.49
CA LYS A 112 -7.96 -1.06 1.77
C LYS A 112 -7.62 0.26 2.44
N PHE A 113 -8.48 1.24 2.20
CA PHE A 113 -8.42 2.56 2.81
C PHE A 113 -9.63 2.75 3.73
N PHE A 114 -10.13 3.98 3.80
CA PHE A 114 -11.37 4.30 4.51
C PHE A 114 -12.57 4.00 3.60
N GLY A 115 -13.73 3.74 4.22
CA GLY A 115 -14.96 3.41 3.52
C GLY A 115 -14.81 2.20 2.60
N GLU A 116 -15.17 2.40 1.33
CA GLU A 116 -15.20 1.35 0.31
C GLU A 116 -13.98 1.41 -0.63
N ALA A 117 -13.04 2.32 -0.38
CA ALA A 117 -11.86 2.46 -1.23
C ALA A 117 -10.87 1.30 -1.05
N PHE A 118 -10.39 0.75 -2.16
CA PHE A 118 -9.39 -0.31 -2.20
C PHE A 118 -8.56 -0.25 -3.48
N GLY A 119 -7.34 -0.77 -3.42
CA GLY A 119 -6.46 -0.90 -4.58
C GLY A 119 -5.65 -2.19 -4.54
N LEU A 120 -5.05 -2.52 -5.68
CA LEU A 120 -4.20 -3.69 -5.83
C LEU A 120 -2.74 -3.27 -5.81
N LEU A 121 -1.97 -3.88 -4.91
CA LEU A 121 -0.53 -3.74 -4.83
C LEU A 121 0.10 -5.05 -5.36
N PRO A 122 0.66 -5.07 -6.58
CA PRO A 122 1.11 -6.31 -7.23
C PRO A 122 2.43 -6.86 -6.66
N ILE A 123 3.28 -6.01 -6.09
CA ILE A 123 4.56 -6.41 -5.51
C ILE A 123 4.54 -6.01 -4.04
N VAL A 124 4.57 -7.02 -3.19
CA VAL A 124 4.69 -6.89 -1.74
C VAL A 124 6.19 -6.85 -1.45
N SER A 125 6.76 -5.67 -1.14
CA SER A 125 8.10 -5.63 -0.57
C SER A 125 8.06 -6.10 0.90
N GLU A 126 9.22 -6.29 1.53
CA GLU A 126 9.37 -6.90 2.87
C GLU A 126 8.57 -6.20 4.00
N GLY A 127 7.89 -5.07 3.73
CA GLY A 127 6.98 -4.38 4.66
C GLY A 127 5.51 -4.81 4.65
N CYS A 128 5.03 -5.57 3.65
CA CYS A 128 3.61 -5.93 3.50
C CYS A 128 3.26 -7.38 3.93
N ALA A 129 4.06 -7.99 4.81
CA ALA A 129 4.08 -9.44 5.04
C ALA A 129 2.87 -10.05 5.78
N HIS A 130 1.89 -9.26 6.25
CA HIS A 130 0.73 -9.79 6.98
C HIS A 130 -0.53 -8.92 6.84
N GLU A 131 -1.70 -9.55 7.04
CA GLU A 131 -2.99 -8.86 7.09
C GLU A 131 -3.02 -7.84 8.24
N GLY A 132 -3.62 -6.68 7.96
CA GLY A 132 -3.62 -5.54 8.87
C GLY A 132 -2.33 -4.73 8.87
N ALA A 133 -1.27 -5.10 8.12
CA ALA A 133 -0.07 -4.27 8.00
C ALA A 133 -0.40 -2.91 7.36
N LEU A 134 0.17 -1.83 7.88
CA LEU A 134 0.04 -0.50 7.27
C LEU A 134 1.05 -0.31 6.16
N VAL A 135 0.61 0.30 5.07
CA VAL A 135 1.42 0.50 3.87
C VAL A 135 1.21 1.91 3.34
N ARG A 136 2.33 2.61 3.08
CA ARG A 136 2.33 3.85 2.32
C ARG A 136 2.38 3.50 0.84
N VAL A 137 1.40 3.97 0.09
CA VAL A 137 1.22 3.62 -1.32
C VAL A 137 1.02 4.86 -2.17
N ARG A 138 1.57 4.83 -3.38
CA ARG A 138 1.30 5.81 -4.44
C ARG A 138 0.30 5.20 -5.42
N VAL A 139 -0.68 6.00 -5.85
CA VAL A 139 -1.58 5.63 -6.94
C VAL A 139 -0.83 5.77 -8.25
N VAL A 140 -0.54 4.65 -8.90
CA VAL A 140 0.20 4.63 -10.18
C VAL A 140 -0.74 4.75 -11.36
N SER A 141 -1.88 4.09 -11.29
CA SER A 141 -2.89 4.22 -12.34
C SER A 141 -4.27 4.00 -11.80
N LYS A 142 -5.23 4.63 -12.48
CA LYS A 142 -6.66 4.55 -12.19
C LYS A 142 -7.35 4.03 -13.45
N ASN A 143 -8.07 2.94 -13.31
CA ASN A 143 -8.88 2.38 -14.38
C ASN A 143 -10.36 2.49 -14.00
N ASP A 144 -11.05 3.43 -14.62
CA ASP A 144 -12.48 3.66 -14.43
C ASP A 144 -13.26 2.75 -15.39
N SER A 145 -14.04 1.82 -14.83
CA SER A 145 -14.88 0.90 -15.59
C SER A 145 -16.32 0.94 -15.08
N LEU A 146 -17.26 0.39 -15.84
CA LEU A 146 -18.66 0.29 -15.42
C LEU A 146 -18.83 -0.48 -14.09
N ASN A 147 -17.91 -1.41 -13.80
CA ASN A 147 -17.89 -2.20 -12.57
C ASN A 147 -17.16 -1.50 -11.40
N GLY A 148 -16.86 -0.21 -11.56
CA GLY A 148 -16.17 0.61 -10.58
C GLY A 148 -14.73 0.93 -10.96
N THR A 149 -14.15 1.84 -10.18
CA THR A 149 -12.77 2.30 -10.32
C THR A 149 -11.81 1.32 -9.67
N ARG A 150 -10.80 0.88 -10.41
CA ARG A 150 -9.69 0.06 -9.89
C ARG A 150 -8.42 0.89 -9.81
N LEU A 151 -7.78 0.85 -8.64
CA LEU A 151 -6.51 1.53 -8.40
C LEU A 151 -5.35 0.53 -8.44
N ARG A 152 -4.34 0.82 -9.26
CA ARG A 152 -3.04 0.16 -9.19
C ARG A 152 -2.14 0.97 -8.27
N LEU A 153 -1.59 0.29 -7.28
CA LEU A 153 -0.79 0.89 -6.23
C LEU A 153 0.67 0.46 -6.35
N GLN A 154 1.56 1.31 -5.87
CA GLN A 154 2.98 1.02 -5.67
C GLN A 154 3.37 1.41 -4.25
N GLN A 155 4.14 0.56 -3.59
CA GLN A 155 4.64 0.84 -2.25
C GLN A 155 5.72 1.92 -2.31
N VAL A 156 5.64 2.88 -1.38
CA VAL A 156 6.63 3.97 -1.25
C VAL A 156 7.48 3.68 0.00
N SER A 157 8.79 3.53 -0.18
CA SER A 157 9.75 3.19 0.89
C SER A 157 10.75 4.33 1.10
N GLY A 158 10.34 5.42 1.75
CA GLY A 158 11.22 6.57 2.02
C GLY A 158 10.49 7.90 1.93
N MET A 159 11.09 8.96 2.48
CA MET A 159 10.54 10.32 2.50
C MET A 159 10.88 11.12 1.22
N GLU A 160 11.71 10.58 0.34
CA GLU A 160 12.11 11.22 -0.92
C GLU A 160 11.90 10.20 -2.03
N ASP A 161 10.86 10.36 -2.82
CA ASP A 161 10.74 9.67 -4.10
C ASP A 161 10.20 10.67 -5.11
N THR A 162 11.16 11.25 -5.83
CA THR A 162 11.02 11.93 -7.12
C THR A 162 9.94 11.24 -7.95
N LEU A 163 9.16 12.04 -8.68
CA LEU A 163 8.19 11.56 -9.66
C LEU A 163 8.86 10.53 -10.56
N MET A 164 8.63 9.24 -10.28
CA MET A 164 9.10 8.16 -11.13
C MET A 164 8.34 8.33 -12.44
N GLY A 165 9.08 8.54 -13.54
CA GLY A 165 8.51 8.78 -14.86
C GLY A 165 7.54 7.68 -15.22
N GLU A 166 6.34 8.04 -15.62
CA GLU A 166 5.35 7.07 -16.08
C GLU A 166 5.71 6.65 -17.51
N ILE A 167 5.88 5.35 -17.76
CA ILE A 167 5.75 4.81 -19.12
C ILE A 167 4.27 4.86 -19.46
N THR A 168 3.82 5.91 -20.13
CA THR A 168 2.39 6.17 -20.32
C THR A 168 1.81 5.43 -21.52
N LYS A 169 2.58 5.18 -22.60
CA LYS A 169 2.09 4.56 -23.84
C LYS A 169 3.15 3.72 -24.59
N VAL A 170 2.66 2.77 -25.40
CA VAL A 170 3.48 2.08 -26.41
C VAL A 170 3.90 3.10 -27.47
N GLY A 171 5.20 3.34 -27.61
CA GLY A 171 5.78 4.36 -28.51
C GLY A 171 6.43 5.55 -27.80
N ASP A 172 6.39 5.60 -26.46
CA ASP A 172 7.12 6.63 -25.70
C ASP A 172 8.65 6.44 -25.87
N VAL A 173 9.34 7.51 -26.21
CA VAL A 173 10.81 7.55 -26.27
C VAL A 173 11.32 7.81 -24.86
N LEU A 174 12.06 6.84 -24.30
CA LEU A 174 12.65 6.94 -22.98
C LEU A 174 14.13 7.29 -23.12
N ASP A 175 14.55 8.39 -22.47
CA ASP A 175 15.96 8.72 -22.35
C ASP A 175 16.62 7.79 -21.32
N VAL A 176 17.86 7.37 -21.58
CA VAL A 176 18.59 6.42 -20.73
C VAL A 176 19.53 7.16 -19.80
N GLU A 177 19.38 6.93 -18.50
CA GLU A 177 20.20 7.53 -17.43
C GLU A 177 21.42 6.67 -17.10
N ALA A 178 21.23 5.36 -16.95
CA ALA A 178 22.31 4.43 -16.63
C ALA A 178 22.03 3.04 -17.20
N VAL A 179 23.11 2.34 -17.56
CA VAL A 179 23.05 0.95 -18.01
C VAL A 179 23.82 0.13 -16.98
N GLU A 180 23.11 -0.71 -16.24
CA GLU A 180 23.70 -1.69 -15.32
C GLU A 180 23.90 -3.01 -16.08
N GLY A 181 25.11 -3.59 -15.95
CA GLY A 181 25.61 -4.74 -16.70
C GLY A 181 24.79 -6.04 -16.58
N PRO A 182 25.33 -7.19 -17.03
CA PRO A 182 24.54 -8.37 -17.35
C PRO A 182 23.78 -8.93 -16.14
N ALA A 183 22.46 -8.81 -16.18
CA ALA A 183 21.53 -9.37 -15.22
C ALA A 183 20.96 -10.70 -15.74
N LYS A 184 20.88 -11.70 -14.87
CA LYS A 184 20.33 -13.02 -15.22
C LYS A 184 18.82 -13.06 -14.98
N CYS A 185 18.05 -13.40 -16.01
CA CYS A 185 16.62 -13.63 -15.89
C CYS A 185 16.32 -15.03 -15.31
N SER A 186 15.13 -15.17 -14.70
CA SER A 186 14.53 -16.48 -14.42
C SER A 186 14.26 -17.22 -15.73
N GLY A 187 15.16 -18.14 -16.10
CA GLY A 187 15.15 -18.84 -17.39
C GLY A 187 16.51 -18.88 -18.10
N GLY A 188 17.57 -18.31 -17.51
CA GLY A 188 18.95 -18.46 -18.02
C GLY A 188 19.33 -17.54 -19.19
N ARG A 189 18.39 -16.69 -19.65
CA ARG A 189 18.69 -15.65 -20.64
C ARG A 189 19.34 -14.45 -19.95
N GLN A 190 20.42 -13.94 -20.55
CA GLN A 190 21.13 -12.74 -20.08
C GLN A 190 20.51 -11.50 -20.72
N GLY A 191 20.31 -10.46 -19.92
CA GLY A 191 19.80 -9.16 -20.35
C GLY A 191 20.55 -8.03 -19.67
N VAL A 192 20.38 -6.84 -20.19
CA VAL A 192 20.97 -5.61 -19.62
C VAL A 192 19.87 -4.83 -18.93
N LYS A 193 20.17 -4.31 -17.75
CA LYS A 193 19.23 -3.52 -16.97
C LYS A 193 19.47 -2.04 -17.27
N ILE A 194 18.48 -1.38 -17.84
CA ILE A 194 18.55 0.01 -18.27
C ILE A 194 17.71 0.83 -17.30
N ARG A 195 18.34 1.78 -16.61
CA ARG A 195 17.65 2.82 -15.86
C ARG A 195 17.33 3.97 -16.80
N CYS A 196 16.05 4.17 -17.06
CA CYS A 196 15.53 5.29 -17.84
C CYS A 196 15.38 6.54 -16.98
N VAL A 197 15.42 7.70 -17.63
CA VAL A 197 15.14 9.01 -17.03
C VAL A 197 13.77 8.96 -16.36
N GLY A 198 13.75 9.29 -15.06
CA GLY A 198 12.58 9.08 -14.21
C GLY A 198 12.61 7.78 -13.41
N GLY A 199 13.76 7.13 -13.26
CA GLY A 199 13.98 6.03 -12.32
C GLY A 199 13.26 4.72 -12.66
N VAL A 200 12.86 4.54 -13.92
CA VAL A 200 12.26 3.28 -14.39
C VAL A 200 13.37 2.33 -14.81
N ASP A 201 13.48 1.21 -14.11
CA ASP A 201 14.40 0.14 -14.49
C ASP A 201 13.72 -0.82 -15.50
N VAL A 202 14.21 -0.85 -16.74
CA VAL A 202 13.75 -1.71 -17.83
C VAL A 202 14.81 -2.76 -18.12
N MET A 203 14.41 -4.04 -18.21
CA MET A 203 15.34 -5.10 -18.60
C MET A 203 15.19 -5.40 -20.09
N VAL A 204 16.26 -5.19 -20.84
CA VAL A 204 16.28 -5.38 -22.30
C VAL A 204 17.16 -6.59 -22.64
N PRO A 205 16.64 -7.60 -23.36
CA PRO A 205 17.45 -8.69 -23.91
C PRO A 205 18.55 -8.14 -24.82
N VAL A 206 19.74 -8.71 -24.75
CA VAL A 206 20.90 -8.18 -25.50
C VAL A 206 20.69 -8.23 -27.01
N MET A 207 19.93 -9.21 -27.53
CA MET A 207 19.53 -9.26 -28.95
C MET A 207 18.65 -8.09 -29.41
N GLN A 208 18.06 -7.31 -28.49
CA GLN A 208 17.29 -6.11 -28.84
C GLN A 208 18.13 -4.82 -28.75
N LEU A 209 19.37 -4.90 -28.25
CA LEU A 209 20.27 -3.76 -28.06
C LEU A 209 21.25 -3.57 -29.22
N ALA A 210 21.56 -4.62 -29.97
CA ALA A 210 22.47 -4.57 -31.09
C ALA A 210 21.96 -5.45 -32.24
N ASP A 211 21.99 -4.92 -33.46
CA ASP A 211 21.68 -5.67 -34.69
C ASP A 211 22.78 -6.68 -35.06
N ASP A 212 23.99 -6.49 -34.53
CA ASP A 212 25.16 -7.33 -34.78
C ASP A 212 25.58 -8.10 -33.51
N PRO A 213 25.76 -9.44 -33.59
CA PRO A 213 26.09 -10.28 -32.43
C PRO A 213 27.44 -9.96 -31.78
N ASP A 214 28.43 -9.43 -32.51
CA ASP A 214 29.74 -9.10 -31.93
C ASP A 214 29.68 -7.80 -31.10
N MET A 215 28.82 -6.86 -31.49
CA MET A 215 28.55 -5.64 -30.70
C MET A 215 27.76 -5.95 -29.42
N ALA A 216 26.91 -6.97 -29.46
CA ALA A 216 26.11 -7.40 -28.31
C ALA A 216 26.99 -7.83 -27.12
N VAL A 217 28.14 -8.45 -27.40
CA VAL A 217 29.13 -8.86 -26.39
C VAL A 217 29.82 -7.63 -25.77
N ALA A 218 30.18 -6.63 -26.58
CA ALA A 218 30.80 -5.40 -26.10
C ALA A 218 29.87 -4.56 -25.18
N VAL A 219 28.55 -4.66 -25.36
CA VAL A 219 27.55 -4.03 -24.48
C VAL A 219 27.43 -4.77 -23.14
N MET A 220 27.73 -6.07 -23.08
CA MET A 220 27.73 -6.85 -21.85
C MET A 220 28.99 -6.64 -20.98
N GLU A 221 30.11 -6.19 -21.57
CA GLU A 221 31.39 -6.01 -20.88
C GLU A 221 31.61 -4.60 -20.30
N ARG A 222 30.61 -3.71 -20.41
CA ARG A 222 30.60 -2.36 -19.83
C ARG A 222 29.71 -2.29 -18.59
#